data_AF-A1VPK7-F1
#
_entry.id   AF-A1VPK7-F1
#
_cell.length_a   1.000
_cell.length_b   1.000
_cell.length_c   1.000
_cell.angle_alpha   90.00
_cell.angle_beta   90.00
_cell.angle_gamma   90.00
#
_symmetry.space_group_name_H-M   'P 1'
#
loop_
_entity.id
_entity.type
_entity.pdbx_description
1 polymer ?
#
loop_
_entity_poly.entity_id
_entity_poly.type
_entity_poly.pdbx_seq_one_letter_code
_entity_poly.pdbx_strand_id
1 'polypeptide(L)'
;MRKTTTHGRKLKRLQAHAQPGQAIAAHASPVGRAVIAREEIDSVTELMTYMTSVSTRIYFTLDGERDPKLLANLALVLGVGAEVALALVPHHPEAKRLHAALRTVLQFSVDGGRWQSSQAKILHEAAQLATEVFLERSTLGTLFFPGAFELAEKVRNGTARMSDVAGAEVYNQKAATASGAQG
;
A
#
# COMPACT_ATOMS: atom_id res chain seq x y z
N MET A 1 26.72 -52.61 20.26
CA MET A 1 27.77 -51.73 20.85
C MET A 1 28.05 -50.59 19.88
N ARG A 2 27.92 -49.34 20.34
CA ARG A 2 28.15 -48.12 19.56
C ARG A 2 29.63 -47.69 19.64
N LYS A 3 30.03 -46.95 18.60
CA LYS A 3 30.95 -45.79 18.51
C LYS A 3 32.08 -46.02 17.50
N THR A 4 32.45 -45.11 16.59
CA THR A 4 31.94 -43.80 16.13
C THR A 4 32.78 -43.47 14.89
N THR A 5 32.14 -43.11 13.78
CA THR A 5 32.76 -42.69 12.53
C THR A 5 33.28 -41.26 12.60
N THR A 6 34.48 -41.06 12.03
CA THR A 6 35.22 -39.81 11.85
C THR A 6 34.48 -38.83 10.94
N HIS A 7 33.47 -38.09 11.42
CA HIS A 7 32.81 -36.99 10.68
C HIS A 7 32.36 -35.88 11.64
N GLY A 8 33.32 -35.14 12.22
CA GLY A 8 33.02 -34.26 13.37
C GLY A 8 33.75 -32.91 13.42
N ARG A 9 34.26 -32.36 12.31
CA ARG A 9 34.98 -31.07 12.35
C ARG A 9 34.78 -30.09 11.18
N LYS A 10 33.70 -30.22 10.42
CA LYS A 10 33.32 -29.23 9.38
C LYS A 10 31.85 -28.76 9.40
N LEU A 11 31.13 -28.97 10.51
CA LEU A 11 29.72 -28.56 10.67
C LEU A 11 29.50 -27.66 11.90
N LYS A 12 30.41 -26.73 12.15
CA LYS A 12 30.29 -25.78 13.27
C LYS A 12 30.63 -24.32 12.94
N ARG A 13 30.57 -23.94 11.66
CA ARG A 13 30.84 -22.55 11.21
C ARG A 13 29.80 -21.95 10.26
N LEU A 14 28.62 -22.57 10.11
CA LEU A 14 27.50 -22.04 9.33
C LEU A 14 26.18 -21.95 10.12
N GLN A 15 26.26 -21.97 11.46
CA GLN A 15 25.10 -21.88 12.36
C GLN A 15 25.17 -20.71 13.35
N ALA A 16 25.85 -19.63 12.99
CA ALA A 16 25.83 -18.40 13.78
C ALA A 16 25.61 -17.20 12.86
N HIS A 17 24.56 -16.44 13.15
CA HIS A 17 24.15 -15.17 12.54
C HIS A 17 23.17 -15.20 11.36
N ALA A 18 22.04 -15.87 11.53
CA ALA A 18 20.77 -15.27 11.11
C ALA A 18 20.02 -14.89 12.39
N GLN A 19 20.39 -13.74 12.97
CA GLN A 19 19.67 -13.19 14.12
C GLN A 19 18.31 -12.64 13.62
N PRO A 20 17.16 -13.13 14.11
CA PRO A 20 15.85 -12.57 13.78
C PRO A 20 15.62 -11.12 14.29
N GLY A 21 16.64 -10.46 14.86
CA GLY A 21 16.57 -9.08 15.32
C GLY A 21 16.97 -8.01 14.29
N GLN A 22 17.68 -8.36 13.22
CA GLN A 22 18.14 -7.36 12.23
C GLN A 22 17.05 -6.95 11.24
N ALA A 23 16.14 -7.85 10.88
CA ALA A 23 14.99 -7.50 10.03
C ALA A 23 14.04 -6.50 10.73
N ILE A 24 13.84 -6.65 12.03
CA ILE A 24 12.98 -5.75 12.83
C ILE A 24 13.65 -4.35 12.99
N ALA A 25 14.98 -4.31 13.08
CA ALA A 25 15.73 -3.05 13.15
C ALA A 25 15.78 -2.28 11.81
N ALA A 26 15.77 -2.98 10.68
CA ALA A 26 15.72 -2.35 9.36
C ALA A 26 14.43 -1.54 9.15
N HIS A 27 13.28 -2.02 9.63
CA HIS A 27 12.00 -1.28 9.59
C HIS A 27 11.96 -0.04 10.50
N ALA A 28 12.83 0.04 11.51
CA ALA A 28 12.85 1.11 12.50
C ALA A 28 13.78 2.28 12.13
N SER A 29 14.76 2.08 11.24
CA SER A 29 15.69 3.14 10.84
C SER A 29 15.23 3.83 9.54
N PRO A 30 15.35 5.18 9.43
CA PRO A 30 15.02 5.90 8.19
C PRO A 30 15.78 5.37 6.97
N VAL A 31 17.02 4.91 7.19
CA VAL A 31 17.88 4.33 6.15
C VAL A 31 17.41 2.93 5.74
N GLY A 32 16.98 2.09 6.68
CA GLY A 32 16.46 0.76 6.36
C GLY A 32 15.11 0.82 5.62
N ARG A 33 14.26 1.81 5.95
CA ARG A 33 13.05 2.10 5.16
C ARG A 33 13.40 2.54 3.73
N ALA A 34 14.42 3.36 3.57
CA ALA A 34 14.88 3.82 2.26
C ALA A 34 15.59 2.72 1.44
N VAL A 35 16.26 1.76 2.09
CA VAL A 35 16.89 0.61 1.41
C VAL A 35 15.86 -0.43 0.98
N ILE A 36 14.86 -0.75 1.82
CA ILE A 36 13.73 -1.60 1.41
C ILE A 36 12.99 -0.96 0.23
N ALA A 37 12.69 0.33 0.33
CA ALA A 37 12.09 1.10 -0.76
C ALA A 37 13.02 1.26 -1.98
N ARG A 38 14.31 0.89 -1.92
CA ARG A 38 15.25 0.98 -3.05
C ARG A 38 15.59 -0.38 -3.65
N GLU A 39 15.57 -1.44 -2.85
CA GLU A 39 15.80 -2.83 -3.29
C GLU A 39 14.55 -3.48 -3.88
N GLU A 40 13.33 -3.00 -3.55
CA GLU A 40 12.07 -3.43 -4.18
C GLU A 40 11.71 -2.63 -5.46
N ILE A 41 12.53 -1.66 -5.89
CA ILE A 41 12.24 -0.86 -7.09
C ILE A 41 12.81 -1.51 -8.35
N ASP A 42 12.14 -2.57 -8.79
CA ASP A 42 11.73 -2.75 -10.20
C ASP A 42 10.23 -2.32 -10.30
N SER A 43 9.97 -1.10 -9.82
CA SER A 43 8.68 -0.63 -9.29
C SER A 43 7.48 -0.74 -10.23
N VAL A 44 7.70 -0.62 -11.54
CA VAL A 44 6.61 -0.72 -12.52
C VAL A 44 6.21 -2.18 -12.73
N THR A 45 7.18 -3.09 -12.86
CA THR A 45 6.93 -4.52 -13.06
C THR A 45 6.27 -5.14 -11.84
N GLU A 46 6.71 -4.74 -10.64
CA GLU A 46 6.12 -5.22 -9.40
C GLU A 46 4.70 -4.68 -9.20
N LEU A 47 4.46 -3.38 -9.43
CA LEU A 47 3.11 -2.80 -9.39
C LEU A 47 2.16 -3.46 -10.40
N MET A 48 2.63 -3.73 -11.63
CA MET A 48 1.85 -4.43 -12.65
C MET A 48 1.56 -5.89 -12.28
N THR A 49 2.50 -6.56 -11.61
CA THR A 49 2.31 -7.92 -11.06
C THR A 49 1.27 -7.90 -9.93
N TYR A 50 1.33 -6.89 -9.05
CA TYR A 50 0.31 -6.67 -8.02
C TYR A 50 -1.06 -6.40 -8.66
N MET A 51 -1.13 -5.63 -9.75
CA MET A 51 -2.39 -5.29 -10.42
C MET A 51 -3.11 -6.48 -11.03
N THR A 52 -2.38 -7.41 -11.64
CA THR A 52 -2.97 -8.64 -12.17
C THR A 52 -3.50 -9.50 -11.03
N SER A 53 -2.73 -9.65 -9.95
CA SER A 53 -3.20 -10.38 -8.76
C SER A 53 -4.40 -9.71 -8.06
N VAL A 54 -4.45 -8.37 -8.04
CA VAL A 54 -5.52 -7.59 -7.42
C VAL A 54 -6.81 -7.75 -8.22
N SER A 55 -6.75 -7.61 -9.54
CA SER A 55 -7.92 -7.71 -10.42
C SER A 55 -8.62 -9.08 -10.30
N THR A 56 -7.84 -10.17 -10.25
CA THR A 56 -8.40 -11.50 -9.98
C THR A 56 -9.01 -11.56 -8.58
N ARG A 57 -8.27 -11.17 -7.53
CA ARG A 57 -8.76 -11.29 -6.15
C ARG A 57 -10.03 -10.47 -5.89
N ILE A 58 -10.18 -9.28 -6.48
CA ILE A 58 -11.37 -8.44 -6.30
C ILE A 58 -12.67 -9.19 -6.67
N TYR A 59 -12.66 -9.98 -7.75
CA TYR A 59 -13.86 -10.68 -8.22
C TYR A 59 -14.03 -12.08 -7.65
N PHE A 60 -12.96 -12.69 -7.14
CA PHE A 60 -12.99 -14.07 -6.63
C PHE A 60 -12.97 -14.18 -5.09
N THR A 61 -12.72 -13.08 -4.37
CA THR A 61 -12.85 -13.05 -2.91
C THR A 61 -14.33 -13.08 -2.52
N LEU A 62 -14.71 -13.98 -1.62
CA LEU A 62 -16.10 -14.13 -1.22
C LEU A 62 -16.56 -12.96 -0.34
N ASP A 63 -17.86 -12.65 -0.39
CA ASP A 63 -18.42 -11.59 0.45
C ASP A 63 -18.23 -11.93 1.95
N GLY A 64 -17.76 -10.96 2.72
CA GLY A 64 -17.45 -11.11 4.14
C GLY A 64 -16.15 -11.85 4.47
N GLU A 65 -15.44 -12.37 3.47
CA GLU A 65 -14.14 -13.03 3.63
C GLU A 65 -13.06 -12.06 4.10
N ARG A 66 -12.14 -12.53 4.95
CA ARG A 66 -10.99 -11.74 5.38
C ARG A 66 -9.83 -11.94 4.42
N ASP A 67 -9.55 -10.95 3.57
CA ASP A 67 -8.32 -10.90 2.77
C ASP A 67 -7.53 -9.60 3.04
N PRO A 68 -6.77 -9.54 4.15
CA PRO A 68 -5.95 -8.37 4.47
C PRO A 68 -4.84 -8.11 3.44
N LYS A 69 -4.46 -9.11 2.63
CA LYS A 69 -3.46 -8.94 1.57
C LYS A 69 -4.07 -8.21 0.38
N LEU A 70 -5.29 -8.57 -0.03
CA LEU A 70 -6.03 -7.83 -1.05
C LEU A 70 -6.21 -6.36 -0.62
N LEU A 71 -6.66 -6.13 0.62
CA LEU A 71 -6.87 -4.76 1.11
C LEU A 71 -5.55 -3.96 1.16
N ALA A 72 -4.45 -4.57 1.59
CA ALA A 72 -3.15 -3.91 1.59
C ALA A 72 -2.67 -3.56 0.18
N ASN A 73 -2.82 -4.48 -0.77
CA ASN A 73 -2.43 -4.24 -2.16
C ASN A 73 -3.28 -3.14 -2.80
N LEU A 74 -4.59 -3.12 -2.51
CA LEU A 74 -5.48 -2.04 -2.94
C LEU A 74 -5.09 -0.70 -2.31
N ALA A 75 -4.76 -0.67 -1.01
CA ALA A 75 -4.34 0.54 -0.33
C ALA A 75 -3.04 1.11 -0.93
N LEU A 76 -2.09 0.25 -1.29
CA LEU A 76 -0.87 0.65 -1.98
C LEU A 76 -1.16 1.28 -3.35
N VAL A 77 -1.88 0.55 -4.22
CA VAL A 77 -2.18 1.01 -5.59
C VAL A 77 -2.97 2.31 -5.57
N LEU A 78 -4.05 2.37 -4.79
CA LEU A 78 -4.91 3.54 -4.70
C LEU A 78 -4.20 4.73 -4.03
N GLY A 79 -3.37 4.47 -3.02
CA GLY A 79 -2.58 5.50 -2.34
C GLY A 79 -1.59 6.17 -3.28
N VAL A 80 -0.79 5.39 -4.01
CA VAL A 80 0.14 5.93 -5.01
C VAL A 80 -0.62 6.68 -6.11
N GLY A 81 -1.68 6.09 -6.66
CA GLY A 81 -2.47 6.74 -7.72
C GLY A 81 -3.11 8.06 -7.27
N ALA A 82 -3.64 8.12 -6.05
CA ALA A 82 -4.26 9.34 -5.51
C ALA A 82 -3.25 10.47 -5.34
N GLU A 83 -2.06 10.17 -4.82
CA GLU A 83 -0.99 11.17 -4.64
C GLU A 83 -0.44 11.66 -5.98
N VAL A 84 -0.22 10.74 -6.94
CA VAL A 84 0.20 11.12 -8.30
C VAL A 84 -0.87 11.99 -8.97
N ALA A 85 -2.15 11.59 -8.90
CA ALA A 85 -3.25 12.39 -9.47
C ALA A 85 -3.32 13.79 -8.85
N LEU A 86 -3.14 13.90 -7.52
CA LEU A 86 -3.15 15.18 -6.81
C LEU A 86 -1.96 16.07 -7.20
N ALA A 87 -0.78 15.47 -7.40
CA ALA A 87 0.42 16.17 -7.82
C ALA A 87 0.34 16.70 -9.25
N LEU A 88 -0.44 16.07 -10.13
CA LEU A 88 -0.61 16.53 -11.52
C LEU A 88 -1.49 17.75 -11.64
N VAL A 89 -2.69 17.67 -11.07
CA VAL A 89 -3.66 18.77 -11.09
C VAL A 89 -4.29 18.85 -9.71
N PRO A 90 -3.97 19.89 -8.92
CA PRO A 90 -4.67 20.14 -7.67
C PRO A 90 -6.19 20.19 -7.93
N HIS A 91 -6.95 19.38 -7.17
CA HIS A 91 -8.40 19.21 -7.32
C HIS A 91 -8.89 18.43 -8.55
N HIS A 92 -8.06 17.58 -9.15
CA HIS A 92 -8.52 16.70 -10.23
C HIS A 92 -9.67 15.78 -9.75
N PRO A 93 -10.76 15.61 -10.53
CA PRO A 93 -11.85 14.69 -10.21
C PRO A 93 -11.37 13.25 -9.95
N GLU A 94 -10.31 12.82 -10.64
CA GLU A 94 -9.71 11.50 -10.44
C GLU A 94 -9.03 11.37 -9.08
N ALA A 95 -8.30 12.39 -8.62
CA ALA A 95 -7.70 12.38 -7.29
C ALA A 95 -8.79 12.19 -6.22
N LYS A 96 -9.94 12.87 -6.37
CA LYS A 96 -11.09 12.69 -5.49
C LYS A 96 -11.69 11.28 -5.55
N ARG A 97 -11.80 10.70 -6.76
CA ARG A 97 -12.32 9.34 -6.97
C ARG A 97 -11.39 8.29 -6.34
N LEU A 98 -10.09 8.39 -6.59
CA LEU A 98 -9.07 7.49 -6.04
C LEU A 98 -9.00 7.58 -4.52
N HIS A 99 -9.07 8.80 -3.98
CA HIS A 99 -9.11 9.01 -2.54
C HIS A 99 -10.39 8.45 -1.91
N ALA A 100 -11.56 8.62 -2.53
CA ALA A 100 -12.79 7.99 -2.06
C ALA A 100 -12.69 6.46 -2.04
N ALA A 101 -12.12 5.86 -3.09
CA ALA A 101 -11.89 4.41 -3.16
C ALA A 101 -10.90 3.93 -2.07
N LEU A 102 -9.82 4.67 -1.83
CA LEU A 102 -8.86 4.39 -0.77
C LEU A 102 -9.54 4.41 0.61
N ARG A 103 -10.42 5.40 0.85
CA ARG A 103 -11.19 5.48 2.10
C ARG A 103 -12.13 4.29 2.29
N THR A 104 -12.74 3.77 1.22
CA THR A 104 -13.53 2.53 1.28
C THR A 104 -12.67 1.33 1.71
N VAL A 105 -11.45 1.19 1.18
CA VAL A 105 -10.51 0.12 1.56
C VAL A 105 -10.08 0.25 3.03
N LEU A 106 -9.83 1.47 3.51
CA LEU A 106 -9.55 1.71 4.92
C LEU A 106 -10.74 1.35 5.81
N GLN A 107 -11.96 1.68 5.38
CA GLN A 107 -13.17 1.30 6.11
C GLN A 107 -13.26 -0.23 6.23
N PHE A 108 -12.96 -0.98 5.17
CA PHE A 108 -12.91 -2.45 5.24
C PHE A 108 -11.88 -2.96 6.25
N SER A 109 -10.69 -2.33 6.28
CA SER A 109 -9.65 -2.66 7.27
C SER A 109 -10.12 -2.42 8.70
N VAL A 110 -10.74 -1.25 8.95
CA VAL A 110 -11.30 -0.86 10.25
C VAL A 110 -12.44 -1.79 10.67
N ASP A 111 -13.28 -2.23 9.74
CA ASP A 111 -14.40 -3.15 9.95
C ASP A 111 -13.95 -4.63 10.05
N GLY A 112 -12.71 -4.87 10.49
CA GLY A 112 -12.16 -6.20 10.73
C GLY A 112 -11.51 -6.85 9.51
N GLY A 113 -11.26 -6.09 8.44
CA GLY A 113 -10.61 -6.57 7.22
C GLY A 113 -11.51 -7.47 6.38
N ARG A 114 -12.81 -7.23 6.38
CA ARG A 114 -13.80 -8.03 5.62
C ARG A 114 -14.06 -7.42 4.26
N TRP A 115 -13.97 -8.26 3.24
CA TRP A 115 -14.31 -7.90 1.87
C TRP A 115 -15.82 -7.69 1.71
N GLN A 116 -16.21 -6.72 0.88
CA GLN A 116 -17.60 -6.51 0.50
C GLN A 116 -17.71 -6.53 -1.03
N SER A 117 -18.33 -7.57 -1.57
CA SER A 117 -18.36 -7.82 -3.02
C SER A 117 -19.17 -6.75 -3.78
N SER A 118 -20.06 -6.03 -3.09
CA SER A 118 -20.79 -4.88 -3.65
C SER A 118 -19.87 -3.75 -4.12
N GLN A 119 -18.67 -3.62 -3.55
CA GLN A 119 -17.68 -2.61 -3.91
C GLN A 119 -16.69 -3.09 -4.99
N ALA A 120 -16.75 -4.36 -5.40
CA ALA A 120 -15.76 -4.98 -6.28
C ALA A 120 -15.55 -4.18 -7.58
N LYS A 121 -16.64 -3.85 -8.29
CA LYS A 121 -16.57 -3.09 -9.54
C LYS A 121 -15.93 -1.70 -9.34
N ILE A 122 -16.36 -0.97 -8.30
CA ILE A 122 -15.88 0.39 -8.03
C ILE A 122 -14.39 0.37 -7.69
N LEU A 123 -13.95 -0.57 -6.85
CA LEU A 123 -12.57 -0.71 -6.45
C LEU A 123 -11.68 -1.22 -7.60
N HIS A 124 -12.21 -2.08 -8.47
CA HIS A 124 -11.50 -2.51 -9.68
C HIS A 124 -11.25 -1.33 -10.63
N GLU A 125 -12.30 -0.59 -10.98
CA GLU A 125 -12.17 0.58 -11.86
C GLU A 125 -11.25 1.65 -11.27
N ALA A 126 -11.30 1.86 -9.95
CA ALA A 126 -10.39 2.79 -9.27
C ALA A 126 -8.93 2.30 -9.30
N ALA A 127 -8.69 1.00 -9.13
CA ALA A 127 -7.35 0.43 -9.22
C ALA A 127 -6.78 0.52 -10.65
N GLN A 128 -7.62 0.34 -11.68
CA GLN A 128 -7.23 0.56 -13.08
C GLN A 128 -6.84 2.02 -13.31
N LEU A 129 -7.68 2.97 -12.91
CA LEU A 129 -7.38 4.41 -13.01
C LEU A 129 -6.10 4.79 -12.26
N ALA A 130 -5.89 4.27 -11.04
CA ALA A 130 -4.68 4.53 -10.28
C ALA A 130 -3.41 4.05 -11.02
N THR A 131 -3.52 2.92 -11.71
CA THR A 131 -2.43 2.35 -12.52
C THR A 131 -2.16 3.20 -13.75
N GLU A 132 -3.20 3.64 -14.46
CA GLU A 132 -3.09 4.54 -15.62
C GLU A 132 -2.37 5.83 -15.23
N VAL A 133 -2.85 6.50 -14.19
CA VAL A 133 -2.25 7.73 -13.65
C VAL A 133 -0.78 7.52 -13.24
N PHE A 134 -0.47 6.40 -12.60
CA PHE A 134 0.91 6.08 -12.24
C PHE A 134 1.81 5.88 -13.48
N LEU A 135 1.33 5.17 -14.50
CA LEU A 135 2.10 4.90 -15.72
C LEU A 135 2.37 6.16 -16.53
N GLU A 136 1.44 7.11 -16.57
CA GLU A 136 1.64 8.39 -17.22
C GLU A 136 2.81 9.18 -16.61
N ARG A 137 3.04 9.04 -15.30
CA ARG A 137 3.99 9.86 -14.51
C ARG A 137 4.77 9.03 -13.49
N SER A 138 5.37 7.94 -13.94
CA SER A 138 6.05 6.95 -13.09
C SER A 138 7.17 7.52 -12.21
N THR A 139 7.83 8.61 -12.64
CA THR A 139 8.86 9.31 -11.87
C THR A 139 8.33 10.02 -10.63
N LEU A 140 7.04 10.41 -10.61
CA LEU A 140 6.40 10.98 -9.41
C LEU A 140 5.96 9.88 -8.44
N GLY A 141 5.57 8.72 -8.95
CA GLY A 141 5.10 7.61 -8.13
C GLY A 141 6.14 7.10 -7.12
N THR A 142 7.43 7.17 -7.45
CA THR A 142 8.51 6.78 -6.53
C THR A 142 8.63 7.70 -5.30
N LEU A 143 8.22 8.96 -5.41
CA LEU A 143 8.22 9.91 -4.28
C LEU A 143 7.15 9.57 -3.25
N PHE A 144 5.99 9.06 -3.71
CA PHE A 144 4.82 8.80 -2.86
C PHE A 144 4.75 7.35 -2.37
N PHE A 145 5.52 6.44 -2.99
CA PHE A 145 5.55 5.03 -2.64
C PHE A 145 5.81 4.77 -1.15
N PRO A 146 6.77 5.42 -0.45
CA PRO A 146 7.02 5.12 0.96
C PRO A 146 5.82 5.36 1.87
N GLY A 147 5.05 6.44 1.63
CA GLY A 147 3.85 6.75 2.41
C GLY A 147 2.72 5.76 2.14
N ALA A 148 2.48 5.43 0.87
CA ALA A 148 1.48 4.44 0.48
C ALA A 148 1.83 3.03 0.98
N PHE A 149 3.11 2.66 1.00
CA PHE A 149 3.61 1.41 1.56
C PHE A 149 3.40 1.32 3.07
N GLU A 150 3.71 2.38 3.82
CA GLU A 150 3.44 2.42 5.27
C GLU A 150 1.94 2.24 5.56
N LEU A 151 1.07 2.88 4.78
CA LEU A 151 -0.38 2.70 4.89
C LEU A 151 -0.82 1.27 4.57
N ALA A 152 -0.27 0.67 3.50
CA ALA A 152 -0.57 -0.70 3.12
C ALA A 152 -0.17 -1.70 4.22
N GLU A 153 0.98 -1.49 4.88
CA GLU A 153 1.39 -2.31 6.02
C GLU A 153 0.48 -2.12 7.24
N LYS A 154 0.01 -0.89 7.52
CA LYS A 154 -1.00 -0.66 8.56
C LYS A 154 -2.30 -1.42 8.26
N VAL A 155 -2.76 -1.39 7.00
CA VAL A 155 -3.97 -2.10 6.53
C VAL A 155 -3.80 -3.61 6.66
N ARG A 156 -2.65 -4.14 6.22
CA ARG A 156 -2.30 -5.55 6.32
C ARG A 156 -2.33 -6.06 7.76
N ASN A 157 -1.82 -5.26 8.68
CA ASN A 157 -1.73 -5.59 10.10
C ASN A 157 -3.02 -5.27 10.88
N GLY A 158 -4.06 -4.71 10.22
CA GLY A 158 -5.31 -4.32 10.87
C GLY A 158 -5.15 -3.19 11.89
N THR A 159 -4.13 -2.36 11.71
CA THR A 159 -3.81 -1.21 12.58
C THR A 159 -4.13 0.14 11.95
N ALA A 160 -4.58 0.13 10.69
CA ALA A 160 -5.02 1.32 9.97
C ALA A 160 -6.22 1.98 10.66
N ARG A 161 -6.25 3.30 10.62
CA ARG A 161 -7.30 4.16 11.16
C ARG A 161 -7.81 5.07 10.06
N MET A 162 -9.06 5.51 10.16
CA MET A 162 -9.61 6.49 9.22
C MET A 162 -8.86 7.83 9.21
N SER A 163 -8.08 8.13 10.25
CA SER A 163 -7.22 9.30 10.33
C SER A 163 -5.88 9.16 9.60
N ASP A 164 -5.51 7.95 9.15
CA ASP A 164 -4.27 7.75 8.37
C ASP A 164 -4.40 8.28 6.93
N VAL A 165 -5.63 8.59 6.48
CA VAL A 165 -5.94 9.17 5.18
C VAL A 165 -6.79 10.41 5.40
N ALA A 166 -6.44 11.51 4.75
CA ALA A 166 -7.14 12.79 4.93
C ALA A 166 -8.65 12.66 4.63
N GLY A 167 -9.46 13.52 5.23
CA GLY A 167 -10.89 13.60 4.90
C GLY A 167 -11.12 14.46 3.66
N ALA A 168 -12.40 14.72 3.36
CA ALA A 168 -12.80 15.52 2.20
C ALA A 168 -12.37 16.99 2.29
N GLU A 169 -11.92 17.46 3.46
CA GLU A 169 -11.43 18.82 3.72
C GLU A 169 -10.30 19.26 2.78
N VAL A 170 -9.48 18.32 2.29
CA VAL A 170 -8.40 18.62 1.34
C VAL A 170 -8.91 19.14 -0.01
N TYR A 171 -10.20 18.91 -0.33
CA TYR A 171 -10.82 19.40 -1.54
C TYR A 171 -11.63 20.69 -1.34
N ASN A 172 -11.88 21.11 -0.10
CA ASN A 172 -12.79 22.23 0.23
C ASN A 172 -12.09 23.58 0.44
N GLN A 173 -10.75 23.67 0.33
CA GLN A 173 -9.99 24.91 0.61
C GLN A 173 -10.31 26.11 -0.31
N LYS A 174 -11.15 25.94 -1.34
CA LYS A 174 -11.63 27.04 -2.19
C LYS A 174 -12.92 27.71 -1.68
N ALA A 175 -13.67 27.09 -0.75
CA ALA A 175 -14.90 27.70 -0.24
C ALA A 175 -14.62 28.82 0.79
N ALA A 176 -13.53 28.72 1.55
CA ALA A 176 -13.19 29.69 2.59
C ALA A 176 -12.49 30.95 2.06
N THR A 177 -11.76 30.85 0.95
CA THR A 177 -11.02 31.99 0.37
C THR A 177 -11.88 32.87 -0.53
N ALA A 178 -13.03 32.38 -1.01
CA ALA A 178 -13.98 33.16 -1.81
C ALA A 178 -14.99 33.98 -0.98
N SER A 179 -15.16 33.68 0.33
CA SER A 179 -16.10 34.38 1.21
C SER A 179 -15.48 35.52 2.04
N GLY A 180 -14.16 35.75 1.92
CA GLY A 180 -13.43 36.76 2.69
C GLY A 180 -13.12 38.07 1.96
N ALA A 181 -13.61 38.25 0.73
CA ALA A 181 -13.34 39.43 -0.12
C ALA A 181 -14.57 40.34 -0.32
N GLN A 182 -15.53 40.30 0.59
CA GLN A 182 -16.60 41.31 0.69
C GLN A 182 -16.76 41.71 2.15
N GLY A 183 -16.00 42.72 2.55
CA GLY A 183 -16.07 43.42 3.83
C GLY A 183 -15.48 44.80 3.65
#